data_AF-A0A6L7NCC3-F1
#
_entry.id   AF-A0A6L7NCC3-F1
#
_cell.length_a   1.000
_cell.length_b   1.000
_cell.length_c   1.000
_cell.angle_alpha   90.00
_cell.angle_beta   90.00
_cell.angle_gamma   90.00
#
_symmetry.space_group_name_H-M   'P 1'
#
loop_
_entity.id
_entity.type
_entity.pdbx_description
1 polymer ?
#
loop_
_entity_poly.entity_id
_entity_poly.type
_entity_poly.pdbx_seq_one_letter_code
_entity_poly.pdbx_strand_id
1 'polypeptide(L)' 'MRSHEVDYRILGDDLQFVEVELDPQETVVAEAGAMMYIEDGITFEVKMGDGSEPNQGAWGKLKSAGKRALARACAI' A
#
# COMPACT_ATOMS: atom_id res chain seq x y z
N MET A 1 5.15 -15.55 3.85
CA MET A 1 5.66 -15.04 2.56
C MET A 1 7.16 -15.00 2.66
N ARG A 2 7.88 -15.60 1.71
CA ARG A 2 9.32 -15.33 1.58
C ARG A 2 9.42 -14.10 0.68
N SER A 3 9.99 -13.01 1.19
CA SER A 3 10.38 -11.90 0.33
C SER A 3 11.53 -12.38 -0.54
N HIS A 4 11.44 -12.11 -1.84
CA HIS A 4 12.58 -12.23 -2.74
C HIS A 4 13.60 -11.14 -2.40
N GLU A 5 14.87 -11.39 -2.69
CA GLU A 5 15.90 -10.36 -2.59
C GLU A 5 15.71 -9.40 -3.75
N VAL A 6 15.40 -8.15 -3.45
CA VAL A 6 15.13 -7.10 -4.43
C VAL A 6 16.40 -6.29 -4.62
N ASP A 7 16.84 -6.14 -5.87
CA ASP A 7 17.96 -5.27 -6.23
C ASP A 7 17.49 -3.80 -6.33
N TYR A 8 18.21 -2.89 -5.68
CA TYR A 8 17.87 -1.47 -5.64
C TYR A 8 19.09 -0.57 -5.80
N ARG A 9 18.87 0.62 -6.35
CA ARG A 9 19.87 1.68 -6.48
C ARG A 9 19.30 3.02 -6.06
N ILE A 10 20.02 3.74 -5.22
CA ILE A 10 19.66 5.10 -4.83
C ILE A 10 20.36 6.07 -5.79
N LEU A 11 19.59 6.97 -6.39
CA LEU A 11 20.06 7.95 -7.37
C LEU A 11 19.69 9.36 -6.91
N GLY A 12 20.54 10.32 -7.28
CA GLY A 12 20.38 11.72 -6.94
C GLY A 12 21.13 12.15 -5.69
N ASP A 13 21.64 13.38 -5.70
CA ASP A 13 22.36 13.99 -4.57
C ASP A 13 21.39 14.91 -3.80
N ASP A 14 20.74 15.84 -4.52
CA ASP A 14 19.74 16.76 -3.97
C ASP A 14 18.30 16.21 -4.00
N LEU A 15 17.93 15.52 -5.08
CA LEU A 15 16.63 14.87 -5.26
C LEU A 15 16.82 13.36 -5.34
N GLN A 16 16.65 12.71 -4.19
CA GLN A 16 16.87 11.28 -4.07
C GLN A 16 15.63 10.48 -4.46
N PHE A 17 15.84 9.45 -5.28
CA PHE A 17 14.85 8.43 -5.57
C PHE A 17 15.52 7.06 -5.60
N VAL A 18 14.72 6.03 -5.38
CA VAL A 18 15.18 4.64 -5.45
C VAL A 18 14.67 4.01 -6.73
N GLU A 19 15.60 3.45 -7.50
CA GLU A 19 15.31 2.59 -8.63
C GLU A 19 15.34 1.14 -8.15
N VAL A 20 14.38 0.36 -8.61
CA VAL A 20 14.21 -1.03 -8.20
C VAL A 20 14.11 -1.89 -9.44
N GLU A 21 15.02 -2.86 -9.58
CA GLU A 21 14.97 -3.85 -10.66
C GLU A 21 14.08 -5.03 -10.22
N LEU A 22 13.33 -5.56 -11.17
CA LEU A 22 12.40 -6.67 -10.95
C LEU A 22 12.78 -7.83 -11.86
N ASP A 23 12.99 -8.99 -11.27
CA ASP A 23 13.12 -10.22 -12.04
C ASP A 23 11.75 -10.66 -12.61
N PRO A 24 11.74 -11.52 -13.65
CA PRO A 24 10.50 -12.11 -14.14
C PRO A 24 9.74 -12.81 -13.00
N GLN A 25 8.47 -12.45 -12.83
CA GLN A 25 7.57 -12.93 -11.75
C GLN A 25 7.81 -12.31 -10.36
N GLU A 26 8.63 -11.27 -10.24
CA GLU A 26 8.77 -10.50 -9.02
C GLU A 26 7.70 -9.41 -8.89
N THR A 27 7.42 -8.97 -7.66
CA THR A 27 6.42 -7.93 -7.39
C THR A 27 6.86 -7.06 -6.23
N VAL A 28 6.88 -5.75 -6.47
CA VAL A 28 7.08 -4.71 -5.46
C VAL A 28 5.77 -4.02 -5.15
N VAL A 29 5.56 -3.75 -3.85
CA VAL A 29 4.42 -2.96 -3.36
C VAL A 29 4.97 -1.64 -2.83
N ALA A 30 4.48 -0.54 -3.40
CA ALA A 30 4.84 0.80 -2.97
C ALA A 30 3.59 1.60 -2.58
N GLU A 31 3.80 2.65 -1.77
CA GLU A 31 2.73 3.58 -1.38
C GLU A 31 2.22 4.36 -2.60
N ALA A 32 0.92 4.65 -2.61
CA ALA A 32 0.30 5.44 -3.67
C ALA A 32 0.95 6.83 -3.74
N GLY A 33 1.55 7.15 -4.89
CA GLY A 33 2.22 8.43 -5.13
C GLY A 33 3.73 8.44 -4.90
N ALA A 34 4.33 7.33 -4.45
CA ALA A 34 5.79 7.20 -4.34
C ALA A 34 6.47 6.78 -5.66
N MET A 35 5.70 6.34 -6.65
CA MET A 35 6.20 5.90 -7.96
C MET A 35 6.50 7.10 -8.86
N MET A 36 7.73 7.17 -9.38
CA MET A 36 8.17 8.23 -10.30
C MET A 36 7.98 7.85 -11.78
N TYR A 37 8.53 6.71 -12.19
CA TYR A 37 8.44 6.18 -13.55
C TYR A 37 8.41 4.65 -13.51
N ILE A 38 8.03 4.05 -14.64
CA ILE A 38 7.96 2.61 -14.85
C ILE A 38 8.51 2.32 -16.26
N GLU A 39 9.32 1.27 -16.40
CA GLU A 39 9.87 0.86 -17.69
C GLU A 39 8.89 -0.01 -18.50
N ASP A 40 9.09 -0.10 -19.81
CA ASP A 40 8.29 -0.95 -20.69
C ASP A 40 8.40 -2.43 -20.29
N GLY A 41 7.27 -3.13 -20.24
CA GLY A 41 7.21 -4.54 -19.81
C GLY A 41 6.85 -4.78 -18.34
N ILE A 42 6.81 -3.74 -17.50
CA ILE A 42 6.35 -3.85 -16.11
C ILE A 42 4.84 -3.61 -16.02
N THR A 43 4.12 -4.56 -15.42
CA THR A 43 2.67 -4.42 -15.18
C THR A 43 2.40 -3.75 -13.84
N PHE A 44 1.73 -2.60 -13.86
CA PHE A 44 1.33 -1.88 -12.65
C PHE A 44 -0.14 -2.14 -12.31
N GLU A 45 -0.40 -2.54 -11.07
CA GLU A 45 -1.76 -2.76 -10.56
C GLU A 45 -1.98 -1.93 -9.28
N VAL A 46 -2.93 -0.99 -9.31
CA VAL A 46 -3.35 -0.24 -8.12
C VAL A 46 -4.34 -1.08 -7.33
N LYS A 47 -3.90 -1.65 -6.20
CA LYS A 47 -4.79 -2.28 -5.23
C LYS A 47 -5.14 -1.28 -4.13
N MET A 48 -6.37 -0.78 -4.16
CA MET A 48 -6.92 0.07 -3.10
C MET A 48 -7.32 -0.81 -1.90
N GLY A 49 -6.35 -1.18 -1.08
CA GLY A 49 -6.57 -1.93 0.17
C GLY A 49 -5.28 -2.52 0.74
N ASP A 50 -5.04 -2.32 2.03
CA ASP A 50 -3.86 -2.84 2.75
C ASP A 50 -3.92 -4.36 3.04
N GLY A 51 -4.99 -5.04 2.62
CA GLY A 51 -5.20 -6.47 2.89
C GLY A 51 -5.35 -6.82 4.38
N SER A 52 -5.34 -5.86 5.31
CA SER A 52 -5.35 -6.10 6.75
C SER A 52 -6.70 -6.60 7.26
N GLU A 53 -7.79 -6.40 6.50
CA GLU A 53 -9.12 -6.91 6.89
C GLU A 53 -9.92 -7.45 5.69
N PRO A 54 -9.64 -8.67 5.20
CA PRO A 54 -10.47 -9.33 4.19
C PRO A 54 -11.87 -9.72 4.73
N ASN A 55 -12.06 -9.71 6.05
CA ASN A 55 -13.19 -10.38 6.70
C ASN A 55 -14.07 -9.50 7.60
N GLN A 56 -14.00 -8.17 7.49
CA GLN A 56 -15.05 -7.32 8.06
C GLN A 56 -16.16 -7.12 7.03
N GLY A 57 -17.07 -8.10 6.97
CA GLY A 57 -18.34 -7.98 6.24
C GLY A 57 -19.07 -6.67 6.60
N ALA A 58 -19.98 -6.23 5.74
CA ALA A 58 -20.70 -4.94 5.84
C ALA A 58 -21.29 -4.63 7.23
N TRP A 59 -21.60 -5.66 8.02
CA TRP A 59 -22.11 -5.55 9.40
C TRP A 59 -21.07 -5.07 10.44
N GLY A 60 -19.78 -5.37 10.23
CA GLY A 60 -18.67 -4.94 11.10
C GLY A 60 -18.41 -3.44 10.98
N LYS A 61 -18.43 -2.91 9.75
CA LYS A 61 -18.29 -1.47 9.48
C LYS A 61 -19.40 -0.64 10.13
N LEU A 62 -20.64 -1.12 10.11
CA LEU A 62 -21.78 -0.45 10.75
C LEU A 62 -21.69 -0.46 12.29
N LYS A 63 -21.29 -1.59 12.90
CA LYS A 63 -21.05 -1.65 14.36
C LYS A 63 -19.90 -0.74 14.80
N SER A 64 -18.83 -0.65 14.01
CA SER A 64 -17.71 0.25 14.29
C SER A 64 -18.11 1.74 14.21
N ALA A 65 -18.99 2.10 13.26
CA ALA A 65 -19.53 3.45 13.13
C ALA A 65 -20.48 3.79 14.28
N GLY A 66 -21.31 2.83 14.71
CA GLY A 66 -22.19 2.98 15.87
C GLY A 66 -21.45 3.19 17.19
N LYS A 67 -20.34 2.46 17.43
CA LYS A 67 -19.49 2.69 18.62
C LYS A 67 -18.85 4.08 18.63
N ARG A 68 -18.43 4.59 17.46
CA ARG A 68 -17.88 5.95 17.34
C ARG A 68 -18.94 7.04 17.56
N ALA A 69 -20.19 6.81 17.18
CA ALA A 69 -21.28 7.72 17.45
C ALA A 69 -21.64 7.79 18.95
N LEU A 70 -21.68 6.63 19.63
CA LEU A 70 -21.94 6.57 21.08
C LEU A 70 -20.82 7.22 21.91
N ALA A 71 -19.55 7.04 21.52
CA ALA A 71 -18.44 7.71 22.18
C ALA A 71 -18.50 9.25 22.05
N ARG A 72 -19.02 9.78 20.93
CA ARG A 72 -19.25 11.22 20.74
C ARG A 72 -20.48 11.75 21.48
N ALA A 73 -21.42 10.89 21.87
CA ALA A 73 -22.60 11.29 22.64
C ALA A 73 -22.32 11.49 24.15
N CYS A 74 -21.17 11.05 24.65
CA CYS A 74 -20.76 11.22 26.06
C CYS A 74 -19.75 12.38 26.27
N ALA A 75 -19.48 13.17 25.23
CA ALA A 75 -18.64 14.36 25.30
C ALA A 75 -19.50 15.62 25.11
N ILE A 76 -20.57 15.76 25.92
CA ILE A 76 -21.21 17.03 26.27
C ILE A 76 -21.66 16.91 27.73
#